data_AF-A0A2H0WS75-F1
#
_entry.id   AF-A0A2H0WS75-F1
#
_cell.length_a   1.000
_cell.length_b   1.000
_cell.length_c   1.000
_cell.angle_alpha   90.00
_cell.angle_beta   90.00
_cell.angle_gamma   90.00
#
_symmetry.space_group_name_H-M   'P 1'
#
loop_
_entity.id
_entity.type
_entity.pdbx_description
1 polymer ?
#
loop_
_entity_poly.entity_id
_entity_poly.type
_entity_poly.pdbx_seq_one_letter_code
_entity_poly.pdbx_strand_id
1 'polypeptide(L)'
;KLSWVKQLVAWQKELTGSKEFVEALKFDGLASRIFVFSPKGDVFDLPFGATPVDFAYAVHTKLGDETTGAKVNGKMVGLDYKLKSGDLVEILKKEGSKPTEGWLDFVVTNMAKRNILKNARKI
;
A
#
# COMPACT_ATOMS: atom_id res chain seq x y z
N LYS A 1 -14.66 23.01 19.28
CA LYS A 1 -15.32 21.89 18.58
C LYS A 1 -15.65 22.37 17.15
N LEU A 2 -15.19 21.63 16.12
CA LEU A 2 -15.38 21.86 14.66
C LEU A 2 -14.48 22.90 13.93
N SER A 3 -13.22 23.16 14.36
CA SER A 3 -12.30 23.96 13.52
C SER A 3 -11.82 23.20 12.28
N TRP A 4 -11.72 21.87 12.37
CA TRP A 4 -11.30 20.99 11.28
C TRP A 4 -12.23 21.04 10.07
N VAL A 5 -13.53 21.30 10.27
CA VAL A 5 -14.51 21.40 9.18
C VAL A 5 -14.29 22.68 8.36
N LYS A 6 -13.93 23.80 9.00
CA LYS A 6 -13.61 25.05 8.29
C LYS A 6 -12.32 24.94 7.47
N GLN A 7 -11.36 24.16 7.96
CA GLN A 7 -10.11 23.86 7.25
C GLN A 7 -10.35 22.95 6.03
N LEU A 8 -11.30 22.02 6.14
CA LEU A 8 -11.75 21.15 5.04
C LEU A 8 -12.46 21.92 3.92
N VAL A 9 -13.30 22.90 4.29
CA VAL A 9 -14.00 23.76 3.32
C VAL A 9 -13.04 24.73 2.62
N ALA A 10 -11.97 25.16 3.29
CA ALA A 10 -10.93 25.98 2.68
C ALA A 10 -10.15 25.21 1.60
N TRP A 11 -9.87 23.92 1.82
CA TRP A 11 -9.24 23.05 0.81
C TRP A 11 -10.16 22.70 -0.37
N GLN A 12 -11.47 22.70 -0.18
CA GLN A 12 -12.44 22.48 -1.27
C GLN A 12 -12.32 23.54 -2.37
N LYS A 13 -11.89 24.76 -2.04
CA LYS A 13 -11.76 25.86 -3.01
C LYS A 13 -10.48 25.80 -3.85
N GLU A 14 -9.44 25.09 -3.42
CA GLU A 14 -8.17 24.98 -4.15
C GLU A 14 -8.05 23.73 -5.04
N LEU A 15 -9.00 22.78 -4.94
CA LEU A 15 -8.85 21.43 -5.49
C LEU A 15 -9.98 21.05 -6.46
N THR A 16 -10.33 21.94 -7.39
CA THR A 16 -11.25 21.67 -8.52
C THR A 16 -10.63 20.70 -9.56
N GLY A 17 -10.04 19.59 -9.13
CA GLY A 17 -9.28 18.71 -10.03
C GLY A 17 -9.07 17.26 -9.64
N SER A 18 -9.75 16.67 -8.64
CA SER A 18 -9.54 15.23 -8.40
C SER A 18 -10.74 14.52 -7.77
N LYS A 19 -11.72 14.22 -8.62
CA LYS A 19 -12.78 13.26 -8.30
C LYS A 19 -12.18 11.90 -7.87
N GLU A 20 -11.06 11.51 -8.47
CA GLU A 20 -10.29 10.31 -8.11
C GLU A 20 -9.69 10.35 -6.69
N PHE A 21 -9.33 11.54 -6.19
CA PHE A 21 -8.78 11.68 -4.83
C PHE A 21 -9.87 11.51 -3.77
N VAL A 22 -11.04 12.11 -3.99
CA VAL A 22 -12.20 11.95 -3.09
C VAL A 22 -12.70 10.50 -3.10
N GLU A 23 -12.65 9.84 -4.24
CA GLU A 23 -13.03 8.42 -4.37
C GLU A 23 -12.02 7.49 -3.69
N ALA A 24 -10.71 7.73 -3.88
CA ALA A 24 -9.65 7.05 -3.13
C ALA A 24 -9.80 7.20 -1.61
N LEU A 25 -10.13 8.41 -1.12
CA LEU A 25 -10.37 8.66 0.31
C LEU A 25 -11.61 7.94 0.85
N LYS A 26 -12.66 7.79 0.05
CA LYS A 26 -13.89 7.08 0.43
C LYS A 26 -13.67 5.56 0.53
N PHE A 27 -12.87 4.99 -0.36
CA PHE A 27 -12.52 3.56 -0.33
C PHE A 27 -11.66 3.20 0.89
N ASP A 28 -10.66 4.04 1.23
CA ASP A 28 -9.82 3.81 2.43
C ASP A 28 -10.62 3.94 3.75
N GLY A 29 -11.70 4.74 3.78
CA GLY A 29 -12.50 4.99 4.98
C GLY A 29 -13.53 3.91 5.36
N LEU A 30 -13.85 2.97 4.46
CA LEU A 30 -14.81 1.89 4.68
C LEU A 30 -14.19 0.48 4.66
N ALA A 31 -12.90 0.36 4.36
CA ALA A 31 -12.21 -0.92 4.40
C ALA A 31 -12.01 -1.37 5.85
N SER A 32 -12.35 -2.62 6.15
CA SER A 32 -11.85 -3.27 7.37
C SER A 32 -10.33 -3.16 7.39
N ARG A 33 -9.73 -2.94 8.56
CA ARG A 33 -8.27 -2.76 8.73
C ARG A 33 -7.65 -4.07 9.21
N ILE A 34 -6.42 -4.34 8.79
CA ILE A 34 -5.62 -5.48 9.27
C ILE A 34 -4.30 -4.99 9.86
N PHE A 35 -3.80 -5.72 10.86
CA PHE A 35 -2.55 -5.40 11.55
C PHE A 35 -1.53 -6.52 11.34
N VAL A 36 -0.42 -6.20 10.67
CA VAL A 36 0.64 -7.16 10.34
C VAL A 36 1.96 -6.76 10.98
N PHE A 37 2.85 -7.73 11.15
CA PHE A 37 4.12 -7.56 11.85
C PHE A 37 5.30 -7.62 10.88
N SER A 38 6.30 -6.75 11.09
CA SER A 38 7.63 -6.94 10.50
C SER A 38 8.41 -7.99 11.30
N PRO A 39 9.50 -8.56 10.75
CA PRO A 39 10.37 -9.47 11.50
C PRO A 39 11.05 -8.79 12.70
N LYS A 40 11.09 -7.46 12.74
CA LYS A 40 11.62 -6.66 13.85
C LYS A 40 10.58 -6.44 14.97
N GLY A 41 9.33 -6.83 14.76
CA GLY A 41 8.23 -6.64 15.70
C GLY A 41 7.45 -5.33 15.53
N ASP A 42 7.74 -4.56 14.48
CA ASP A 42 6.97 -3.35 14.17
C ASP A 42 5.57 -3.73 13.66
N VAL A 43 4.56 -2.96 14.04
CA VAL A 43 3.16 -3.19 13.62
C VAL A 43 2.79 -2.23 12.50
N PHE A 44 2.22 -2.77 11.43
CA PHE A 44 1.71 -2.01 10.28
C PHE A 44 0.21 -2.18 10.14
N ASP A 45 -0.48 -1.06 9.97
CA ASP A 45 -1.93 -1.00 9.74
C ASP A 45 -2.22 -0.83 8.24
N LEU A 46 -2.85 -1.83 7.64
CA LEU A 46 -3.13 -1.93 6.21
C LEU A 46 -4.63 -2.11 5.95
N PRO A 47 -5.14 -1.71 4.78
CA PRO A 47 -6.51 -2.05 4.39
C PRO A 47 -6.66 -3.57 4.23
N PHE A 48 -7.86 -4.08 4.51
CA PHE A 48 -8.20 -5.47 4.27
C PHE A 48 -7.98 -5.85 2.81
N GLY A 49 -7.44 -7.04 2.60
CA GLY A 49 -7.04 -7.52 1.27
C GLY A 49 -5.70 -6.98 0.78
N ALA A 50 -4.98 -6.19 1.59
CA ALA A 50 -3.61 -5.81 1.31
C ALA A 50 -2.72 -7.04 1.12
N THR A 51 -1.68 -6.85 0.31
CA THR A 51 -0.77 -7.89 -0.14
C THR A 51 0.65 -7.65 0.39
N PRO A 52 1.58 -8.62 0.27
CA PRO A 52 2.99 -8.38 0.57
C PRO A 52 3.59 -7.16 -0.14
N VAL A 53 3.16 -6.85 -1.37
CA VAL A 53 3.61 -5.65 -2.08
C VAL A 53 3.11 -4.37 -1.42
N ASP A 54 1.84 -4.34 -0.98
CA ASP A 54 1.31 -3.21 -0.21
C ASP A 54 2.08 -3.01 1.10
N PHE A 55 2.38 -4.11 1.81
CA PHE A 55 3.21 -4.07 3.01
C PHE A 55 4.62 -3.54 2.71
N ALA A 56 5.28 -4.02 1.65
CA ALA A 56 6.61 -3.56 1.27
C ALA A 56 6.66 -2.04 1.04
N TYR A 57 5.65 -1.50 0.35
CA TYR A 57 5.53 -0.05 0.16
C TYR A 57 5.19 0.71 1.45
N ALA A 58 4.45 0.10 2.38
CA ALA A 58 4.19 0.66 3.70
C ALA A 58 5.45 0.76 4.58
N VAL A 59 6.37 -0.22 4.46
CA VAL A 59 7.67 -0.17 5.16
C VAL A 59 8.56 0.92 4.55
N HIS A 60 8.80 0.87 3.22
CA HIS A 60 9.64 1.85 2.54
C HIS A 60 9.50 1.75 1.01
N THR A 61 9.47 2.89 0.30
CA THR A 61 9.32 2.91 -1.17
C THR A 61 10.36 2.06 -1.91
N LYS A 62 11.65 2.16 -1.54
CA LYS A 62 12.72 1.33 -2.16
C LYS A 62 12.52 -0.17 -1.91
N LEU A 63 11.94 -0.55 -0.76
CA LEU A 63 11.67 -1.96 -0.49
C LEU A 63 10.55 -2.46 -1.41
N GLY A 64 9.47 -1.69 -1.54
CA GLY A 64 8.39 -1.98 -2.50
C GLY A 64 8.90 -2.06 -3.95
N ASP A 65 9.76 -1.12 -4.36
CA ASP A 65 10.33 -1.12 -5.71
C ASP A 65 11.23 -2.33 -5.99
N GLU A 66 12.01 -2.75 -5.00
CA GLU A 66 12.97 -3.87 -5.12
C GLU A 66 12.38 -5.24 -4.70
N THR A 67 11.06 -5.34 -4.47
CA THR A 67 10.42 -6.58 -3.99
C THR A 67 10.46 -7.66 -5.07
N THR A 68 10.89 -8.87 -4.68
CA THR A 68 10.92 -10.04 -5.58
C THR A 68 10.15 -11.24 -5.05
N GLY A 69 9.84 -11.26 -3.75
CA GLY A 69 9.07 -12.33 -3.12
C GLY A 69 8.72 -12.01 -1.68
N ALA A 70 7.96 -12.89 -1.04
CA ALA A 70 7.57 -12.72 0.35
C ALA A 70 7.48 -14.05 1.09
N LYS A 71 7.69 -13.99 2.41
CA LYS A 71 7.29 -15.04 3.34
C LYS A 71 6.29 -14.48 4.32
N VAL A 72 5.30 -15.30 4.64
CA VAL A 72 4.33 -15.02 5.70
C VAL A 72 4.42 -16.14 6.72
N ASN A 73 4.66 -15.78 7.99
CA ASN A 73 4.84 -16.72 9.10
C ASN A 73 5.91 -17.79 8.77
N GLY A 74 7.02 -17.36 8.15
CA GLY A 74 8.15 -18.21 7.76
C GLY A 74 7.97 -19.06 6.51
N LYS A 75 6.80 -19.01 5.84
CA LYS A 75 6.51 -19.80 4.62
C LYS A 75 6.49 -18.92 3.38
N MET A 76 7.06 -19.40 2.28
CA MET A 76 6.99 -18.71 0.98
C MET A 76 5.55 -18.56 0.52
N VAL A 77 5.18 -17.35 0.09
CA VAL A 77 3.87 -17.04 -0.47
C VAL A 77 4.00 -16.23 -1.76
N GLY A 78 2.95 -16.24 -2.57
CA GLY A 78 2.83 -15.32 -3.72
C GLY A 78 2.74 -13.87 -3.27
N LEU A 79 3.14 -12.96 -4.16
CA LEU A 79 3.04 -11.51 -3.92
C LEU A 79 1.58 -11.00 -3.92
N ASP A 80 0.65 -11.79 -4.43
CA ASP A 80 -0.80 -11.57 -4.48
C ASP A 80 -1.54 -12.10 -3.24
N TYR A 81 -0.83 -12.79 -2.32
CA TYR A 81 -1.40 -13.34 -1.09
C TYR A 81 -2.11 -12.24 -0.28
N LYS A 82 -3.33 -12.55 0.19
CA LYS A 82 -4.12 -11.62 1.01
C LYS A 82 -3.73 -11.76 2.47
N LEU A 83 -3.05 -10.73 2.97
CA LEU A 83 -2.58 -10.66 4.35
C LEU A 83 -3.75 -10.67 5.34
N LYS A 84 -3.51 -11.23 6.51
CA LYS A 84 -4.45 -11.30 7.63
C LYS A 84 -3.85 -10.64 8.85
N SER A 85 -4.71 -10.13 9.74
CA SER A 85 -4.25 -9.62 11.03
C SER A 85 -3.50 -10.70 11.79
N GLY A 86 -2.34 -10.37 12.35
CA GLY A 86 -1.46 -11.32 13.02
C GLY A 86 -0.32 -11.86 12.17
N ASP A 87 -0.35 -11.69 10.84
CA ASP A 87 0.69 -12.22 9.96
C ASP A 87 2.03 -11.51 10.20
N LEU A 88 3.10 -12.29 10.36
CA LEU A 88 4.48 -11.82 10.30
C LEU A 88 4.96 -11.89 8.85
N VAL A 89 5.28 -10.74 8.27
CA VAL A 89 5.59 -10.58 6.85
C VAL A 89 7.06 -10.25 6.66
N GLU A 90 7.77 -11.11 5.94
CA GLU A 90 9.16 -10.90 5.52
C GLU A 90 9.19 -10.67 4.00
N ILE A 91 9.78 -9.57 3.57
CA ILE A 91 9.92 -9.22 2.15
C ILE A 91 11.31 -9.62 1.67
N LEU A 92 11.34 -10.36 0.57
CA LEU A 92 12.56 -10.67 -0.17
C LEU A 92 12.74 -9.58 -1.22
N LYS A 93 13.94 -8.99 -1.26
CA LYS A 93 14.28 -7.93 -2.21
C LYS A 93 15.52 -8.26 -3.02
N LYS A 94 15.61 -7.70 -4.23
CA LYS A 94 16.83 -7.73 -5.05
C LYS A 94 17.16 -6.32 -5.53
N GLU A 95 18.39 -5.88 -5.30
CA GLU A 95 18.83 -4.55 -5.74
C GLU A 95 18.70 -4.39 -7.26
N GLY A 96 18.18 -3.23 -7.67
CA GLY A 96 17.95 -2.92 -9.08
C GLY A 96 16.75 -3.64 -9.72
N SER A 97 16.03 -4.51 -8.99
CA SER A 97 14.72 -4.98 -9.45
C SER A 97 13.71 -3.83 -9.46
N LYS A 98 12.69 -3.98 -10.32
CA LYS A 98 11.66 -2.97 -10.54
C LYS A 98 10.27 -3.61 -10.44
N PRO A 99 9.24 -2.84 -10.06
CA PRO A 99 7.87 -3.31 -10.10
C PRO A 99 7.45 -3.72 -11.51
N THR A 100 6.55 -4.69 -11.60
CA THR A 100 5.90 -5.09 -12.85
C THR A 100 4.47 -4.55 -12.88
N GLU A 101 3.97 -4.19 -14.06
CA GLU A 101 2.62 -3.62 -14.21
C GLU A 101 1.51 -4.55 -13.73
N GLY A 102 1.67 -5.87 -13.90
CA GLY A 102 0.72 -6.88 -13.42
C GLY A 102 0.50 -6.89 -11.90
N TRP A 103 1.31 -6.17 -11.11
CA TRP A 103 1.01 -5.99 -9.69
C TRP A 103 -0.24 -5.14 -9.45
N LEU A 104 -0.62 -4.28 -10.40
CA LEU A 104 -1.82 -3.45 -10.32
C LEU A 104 -3.11 -4.26 -10.15
N ASP A 105 -3.11 -5.53 -10.58
CA ASP A 105 -4.27 -6.43 -10.51
C ASP A 105 -4.60 -6.85 -9.07
N PHE A 106 -3.61 -6.87 -8.18
CA PHE A 106 -3.77 -7.42 -6.83
C PHE A 106 -3.45 -6.45 -5.68
N VAL A 107 -2.69 -5.38 -5.93
CA VAL A 107 -2.39 -4.37 -4.90
C VAL A 107 -3.61 -3.53 -4.57
N VAL A 108 -3.74 -3.20 -3.28
CA VAL A 108 -4.91 -2.47 -2.79
C VAL A 108 -4.59 -0.99 -2.61
N THR A 109 -3.43 -0.67 -2.04
CA THR A 109 -3.10 0.67 -1.57
C THR A 109 -2.82 1.65 -2.71
N ASN A 110 -3.32 2.88 -2.57
CA ASN A 110 -3.06 3.96 -3.53
C ASN A 110 -1.57 4.27 -3.66
N MET A 111 -0.81 4.10 -2.57
CA MET A 111 0.65 4.27 -2.57
C MET A 111 1.34 3.25 -3.47
N ALA A 112 1.01 1.96 -3.36
CA ALA A 112 1.57 0.92 -4.21
C ALA A 112 1.21 1.19 -5.69
N LYS A 113 -0.08 1.39 -5.98
CA LYS A 113 -0.57 1.70 -7.34
C LYS A 113 0.18 2.86 -7.99
N ARG A 114 0.33 3.97 -7.26
CA ARG A 114 1.02 5.16 -7.75
C ARG A 114 2.50 4.90 -8.05
N ASN A 115 3.21 4.18 -7.18
CA ASN A 115 4.63 3.88 -7.39
C ASN A 115 4.85 2.89 -8.54
N ILE A 116 3.97 1.88 -8.70
CA ILE A 116 4.01 0.94 -9.82
C ILE A 116 3.79 1.69 -11.15
N LEU A 117 2.73 2.50 -11.25
CA LEU A 117 2.44 3.31 -12.45
C LEU A 117 3.58 4.27 -12.79
N LYS A 118 4.22 4.89 -11.78
CA LYS A 118 5.37 5.77 -11.99
C LYS A 118 6.57 5.02 -12.58
N ASN A 119 6.79 3.77 -12.18
CA ASN A 119 7.88 2.95 -12.71
C ASN A 119 7.59 2.43 -14.12
N ALA A 120 6.34 2.04 -14.42
CA ALA A 120 5.92 1.61 -15.75
C ALA A 120 6.12 2.69 -16.82
N ARG A 121 5.86 3.97 -16.48
CA ARG A 121 6.05 5.12 -17.39
C ARG A 121 7.50 5.51 -17.66
N LYS A 122 8.47 4.92 -16.93
CA LYS A 122 9.91 5.22 -17.08
C LYS A 122 10.65 4.22 -17.98
N ILE A 123 9.93 3.25 -18.50
CA ILE A 123 10.40 2.25 -19.47
C ILE A 123 10.01 2.75 -20.86
#